data_AF-A0A2N7LDX5-F1
#
_entry.id   AF-A0A2N7LDX5-F1
#
_cell.length_a   1.000
_cell.length_b   1.000
_cell.length_c   1.000
_cell.angle_alpha   90.00
_cell.angle_beta   90.00
_cell.angle_gamma   90.00
#
_symmetry.space_group_name_H-M   'P 1'
#
loop_
_entity.id
_entity.type
_entity.pdbx_description
1 polymer ?
#
loop_
_entity_poly.entity_id
_entity_poly.type
_entity_poly.pdbx_seq_one_letter_code
_entity_poly.pdbx_strand_id
1 'polypeptide(L)'
;MHSWKEQHLTNFDVEVISKRSIGNPGTDYQASGHGDAWHYCLTVELEGFNDIRKLRLDDIWKDMIEHKKTQFSGVVLALETLVKFGDQVTLETPYDVVINVEY
;
A
#
# COMPACT_ATOMS: atom_id res chain seq x y z
N MET A 1 -21.12 15.74 -4.09
CA MET A 1 -20.32 14.76 -3.32
C MET A 1 -18.88 15.16 -3.53
N HIS A 2 -18.15 15.55 -2.48
CA HIS A 2 -16.71 15.74 -2.62
C HIS A 2 -16.08 14.37 -2.90
N SER A 3 -15.23 14.31 -3.91
CA SER A 3 -14.44 13.11 -4.18
C SER A 3 -13.61 12.81 -2.93
N TRP A 4 -13.54 11.56 -2.48
CA TRP A 4 -12.70 11.18 -1.33
C TRP A 4 -11.22 11.57 -1.55
N LYS A 5 -10.79 11.74 -2.82
CA LYS A 5 -9.48 12.26 -3.24
C LYS A 5 -9.30 13.77 -3.06
N GLU A 6 -10.32 14.51 -2.63
CA GLU A 6 -10.20 15.94 -2.31
C GLU A 6 -9.97 16.16 -0.81
N GLN A 7 -9.88 15.09 -0.02
CA GLN A 7 -9.73 15.20 1.43
C GLN A 7 -8.28 15.48 1.81
N HIS A 8 -8.11 16.48 2.68
CA HIS A 8 -6.85 16.76 3.34
C HIS A 8 -6.82 16.03 4.68
N LEU A 9 -5.74 15.32 4.95
CA LEU A 9 -5.47 14.70 6.25
C LEU A 9 -4.60 15.66 7.08
N THR A 10 -4.84 15.74 8.37
CA THR A 10 -3.94 16.44 9.29
C THR A 10 -2.57 15.75 9.28
N ASN A 11 -2.53 14.42 9.41
CA ASN A 11 -1.33 13.59 9.29
C ASN A 11 -1.66 12.19 8.75
N PHE A 12 -0.67 11.51 8.17
CA PHE A 12 -0.74 10.08 7.88
C PHE A 12 0.62 9.40 8.05
N ASP A 13 0.58 8.09 8.28
CA ASP A 13 1.72 7.19 8.28
C ASP A 13 1.32 5.85 7.63
N VAL A 14 2.19 5.33 6.77
CA VAL A 14 2.03 4.06 6.04
C VAL A 14 3.28 3.23 6.25
N GLU A 15 3.09 1.99 6.67
CA GLU A 15 4.14 0.98 6.75
C GLU A 15 3.72 -0.26 5.97
N VAL A 16 4.63 -0.77 5.15
CA VAL A 16 4.47 -2.03 4.42
C VAL A 16 5.60 -2.95 4.84
N ILE A 17 5.24 -4.08 5.41
CA ILE A 17 6.16 -5.00 6.07
C ILE A 17 6.08 -6.34 5.33
N SER A 18 7.24 -6.88 4.93
CA SER A 18 7.28 -8.18 4.27
C SER A 18 7.15 -9.31 5.29
N LYS A 19 6.43 -10.38 4.92
CA LYS A 19 6.30 -11.59 5.75
C LYS A 19 7.52 -12.51 5.71
N ARG A 20 8.69 -12.04 5.28
CA ARG A 20 9.88 -12.89 5.09
C ARG A 20 10.28 -13.46 6.46
N SER A 21 10.23 -14.79 6.57
CA SER A 21 10.18 -15.52 7.85
C SER A 21 11.54 -15.72 8.54
N ILE A 22 12.63 -15.13 8.04
CA ILE A 22 13.98 -15.35 8.58
C ILE A 22 14.73 -14.01 8.63
N GLY A 23 14.92 -13.50 9.85
CA GLY A 23 15.48 -12.17 10.11
C GLY A 23 14.38 -11.15 10.39
N ASN A 24 14.67 -10.16 11.25
CA ASN A 24 13.75 -9.09 11.61
C ASN A 24 13.15 -8.50 10.32
N PRO A 25 11.84 -8.70 10.01
CA PRO A 25 11.29 -8.22 8.76
C PRO A 25 11.40 -6.71 8.76
N GLY A 26 12.28 -6.18 7.92
CA GLY A 26 12.40 -4.75 7.73
C GLY A 26 11.10 -4.21 7.17
N THR A 27 10.84 -2.94 7.44
CA THR A 27 9.81 -2.19 6.72
C THR A 27 10.27 -2.07 5.27
N ASP A 28 9.60 -2.76 4.34
CA ASP A 28 9.93 -2.75 2.90
C ASP A 28 9.54 -1.38 2.29
N TYR A 29 8.58 -0.68 2.87
CA TYR A 29 8.23 0.70 2.51
C TYR A 29 7.63 1.46 3.70
N GLN A 30 8.07 2.70 3.89
CA GLN A 30 7.51 3.62 4.88
C GLN A 30 7.31 5.00 4.27
N ALA A 31 6.15 5.60 4.52
CA ALA A 31 5.87 6.98 4.12
C ALA A 31 4.96 7.65 5.14
N SER A 32 5.23 8.91 5.44
CA SER A 32 4.39 9.76 6.28
C SER A 32 4.29 11.15 5.69
N GLY A 33 3.25 11.89 6.08
CA GLY A 33 3.01 13.23 5.56
C GLY A 33 1.72 13.83 6.06
N HIS A 34 1.26 14.87 5.36
CA HIS A 34 0.09 15.67 5.70
C HIS A 34 -0.60 16.18 4.44
N GLY A 35 -1.80 16.75 4.59
CA GLY A 35 -2.58 17.31 3.50
C GLY A 35 -3.01 16.24 2.51
N ASP A 36 -2.61 16.41 1.25
CA ASP A 36 -2.92 15.53 0.11
C ASP A 36 -1.74 14.62 -0.28
N ALA A 37 -0.62 14.65 0.47
CA ALA A 37 0.56 13.85 0.17
C ALA A 37 0.32 12.34 0.25
N TRP A 38 -0.75 11.90 0.91
CA TRP A 38 -1.18 10.50 0.94
C TRP A 38 -1.54 9.96 -0.47
N HIS A 39 -1.82 10.83 -1.44
CA HIS A 39 -2.04 10.44 -2.84
C HIS A 39 -0.84 9.71 -3.46
N TYR A 40 0.40 10.02 -3.00
CA TYR A 40 1.60 9.31 -3.44
C TYR A 40 1.68 7.87 -2.90
N CYS A 41 0.84 7.52 -1.94
CA CYS A 41 0.75 6.20 -1.31
C CYS A 41 -0.50 5.42 -1.79
N LEU A 42 -1.16 5.82 -2.88
CA LEU A 42 -2.27 5.06 -3.48
C LEU A 42 -1.79 3.74 -4.10
N THR A 43 -0.57 3.72 -4.62
CA THR A 43 0.08 2.51 -5.14
C THR A 43 1.53 2.55 -4.70
N VAL A 44 1.94 1.53 -3.94
CA VAL A 44 3.32 1.37 -3.49
C VAL A 44 4.02 0.43 -4.47
N GLU A 45 5.17 0.86 -4.96
CA GLU A 45 6.05 0.07 -5.81
C GLU A 45 7.18 -0.53 -4.97
N LEU A 46 7.31 -1.85 -5.00
CA LEU A 46 8.27 -2.63 -4.22
C LEU A 46 9.16 -3.45 -5.16
N GLU A 47 10.37 -3.78 -4.71
CA GLU A 47 11.24 -4.70 -5.47
C GLU A 47 10.58 -6.09 -5.58
N GLY A 48 10.35 -6.52 -6.83
CA GLY A 48 9.81 -7.83 -7.15
C GLY A 48 10.88 -8.89 -7.39
N PHE A 49 10.47 -10.01 -7.99
CA PHE A 49 11.36 -11.11 -8.33
C PHE A 49 12.15 -10.85 -9.62
N ASN A 50 11.48 -10.38 -10.67
CA ASN A 50 12.07 -9.98 -11.95
C ASN A 50 11.70 -8.55 -12.38
N ASP A 51 10.63 -7.98 -11.80
CA ASP A 51 10.14 -6.63 -12.09
C ASP A 51 9.66 -5.95 -10.79
N ILE A 52 8.88 -4.87 -10.90
CA ILE A 52 8.27 -4.15 -9.79
C ILE A 52 7.00 -4.86 -9.33
N ARG A 53 6.90 -5.09 -8.01
CA ARG A 53 5.64 -5.45 -7.33
C ARG A 53 4.82 -4.19 -7.09
N LYS A 54 3.55 -4.22 -7.49
CA LYS A 54 2.61 -3.11 -7.25
C LYS A 54 1.62 -3.51 -6.16
N LEU A 55 1.62 -2.74 -5.07
CA LEU A 55 0.70 -2.87 -3.97
C LEU A 55 -0.33 -1.74 -4.06
N ARG A 56 -1.57 -2.07 -4.41
CA ARG A 56 -2.65 -1.09 -4.55
C ARG A 56 -3.35 -0.87 -3.23
N LEU A 57 -3.40 0.38 -2.78
CA LEU A 57 -4.00 0.80 -1.51
C LEU A 57 -5.22 1.72 -1.71
N ASP A 58 -5.64 1.97 -2.95
CA ASP A 58 -6.67 2.95 -3.28
C ASP A 58 -8.04 2.64 -2.67
N ASP A 59 -8.46 1.38 -2.68
CA ASP A 59 -9.70 0.96 -2.03
C ASP A 59 -9.63 1.08 -0.50
N ILE A 60 -8.45 0.87 0.10
CA ILE A 60 -8.22 1.03 1.54
C ILE A 60 -8.30 2.51 1.91
N TRP A 61 -7.60 3.38 1.17
CA TRP A 61 -7.65 4.83 1.37
C TRP A 61 -9.08 5.36 1.24
N LYS A 62 -9.79 4.93 0.18
CA LYS A 62 -11.19 5.29 -0.02
C LYS A 62 -12.05 4.89 1.18
N ASP A 63 -11.98 3.63 1.59
CA ASP A 63 -12.75 3.11 2.72
C ASP A 63 -12.43 3.86 4.02
N MET A 64 -11.15 4.11 4.30
CA MET A 64 -10.75 4.87 5.49
C MET A 64 -11.32 6.28 5.45
N ILE A 65 -11.12 7.01 4.35
CA ILE A 65 -11.52 8.41 4.21
C ILE A 65 -13.04 8.59 4.23
N GLU A 66 -13.79 7.75 3.50
CA GLU A 66 -15.26 7.83 3.43
C GLU A 66 -15.91 7.49 4.77
N HIS A 67 -15.31 6.59 5.56
CA HIS A 67 -15.85 6.16 6.86
C HIS A 67 -15.13 6.77 8.06
N LYS A 68 -14.21 7.73 7.84
CA LYS A 68 -13.40 8.39 8.89
C LYS A 68 -12.67 7.40 9.82
N LYS A 69 -12.12 6.32 9.27
CA LYS A 69 -11.32 5.35 10.03
C LYS A 69 -9.92 5.90 10.23
N THR A 70 -9.46 5.94 11.48
CA THR A 70 -8.13 6.45 11.83
C THR A 70 -7.02 5.42 11.64
N GLN A 71 -7.37 4.14 11.45
CA GLN A 71 -6.39 3.06 11.29
C GLN A 71 -6.90 1.96 10.34
N PHE A 72 -5.97 1.43 9.55
CA PHE A 72 -6.07 0.16 8.86
C PHE A 72 -4.88 -0.72 9.25
N SER A 73 -5.12 -2.01 9.46
CA SER A 73 -4.09 -3.03 9.56
C SER A 73 -4.60 -4.31 8.91
N GLY A 74 -3.85 -4.86 7.96
CA GLY A 74 -4.27 -6.04 7.23
C GLY A 74 -3.27 -6.51 6.20
N VAL A 75 -3.56 -7.67 5.60
CA VAL A 75 -2.73 -8.25 4.54
C VAL A 75 -3.20 -7.73 3.18
N VAL A 76 -2.27 -7.23 2.38
CA VAL A 76 -2.51 -6.80 1.00
C VAL A 76 -1.58 -7.56 0.07
N LEU A 77 -2.12 -8.01 -1.07
CA LEU A 77 -1.35 -8.73 -2.08
C LEU A 77 -0.70 -7.75 -3.05
N ALA A 78 0.63 -7.75 -3.12
CA ALA A 78 1.35 -7.07 -4.17
C ALA A 78 1.36 -7.96 -5.41
N LEU A 79 1.10 -7.36 -6.57
CA LEU A 79 1.03 -8.05 -7.84
C LEU A 79 2.27 -7.74 -8.69
N GLU A 80 2.84 -8.78 -9.29
CA GLU A 80 3.95 -8.69 -10.23
C GLU A 80 3.60 -9.50 -11.48
N THR A 81 3.77 -8.92 -12.67
CA THR A 81 3.51 -9.64 -13.93
C THR A 81 4.82 -10.16 -14.50
N LEU A 82 4.92 -11.48 -14.65
CA LEU A 82 6.05 -12.15 -15.25
C LEU A 82 5.72 -12.62 -16.66
N VAL A 83 6.68 -12.48 -17.58
CA VAL A 83 6.61 -13.11 -18.90
C VAL A 83 7.52 -14.34 -18.91
N LYS A 84 6.93 -15.53 -19.05
CA LYS A 84 7.68 -16.79 -19.11
C LYS A 84 7.23 -17.59 -20.33
N PHE A 85 8.17 -17.88 -21.24
CA PHE A 85 7.92 -18.63 -22.48
C PHE A 85 6.80 -18.07 -23.38
N GLY A 86 6.54 -16.76 -23.32
CA GLY A 86 5.47 -16.10 -24.09
C GLY A 86 4.14 -15.96 -23.35
N ASP A 87 3.99 -16.62 -22.20
CA ASP A 87 2.81 -16.49 -21.34
C ASP A 87 3.01 -15.42 -20.26
N GLN A 88 1.93 -14.71 -19.92
CA GLN A 88 1.88 -13.78 -18.79
C GLN A 88 1.37 -14.51 -17.55
N VAL A 89 2.14 -14.46 -16.47
CA VAL A 89 1.78 -15.01 -15.17
C VAL A 89 1.79 -13.88 -14.15
N THR A 90 0.74 -13.76 -13.35
CA THR A 90 0.69 -12.84 -12.22
C THR A 90 1.14 -13.56 -10.95
N LEU A 91 2.17 -13.03 -10.30
CA LEU A 91 2.58 -13.45 -8.97
C LEU A 91 1.92 -12.55 -7.93
N GLU A 92 1.41 -13.18 -6.87
CA GLU A 92 0.81 -12.51 -5.73
C GLU A 92 1.72 -12.72 -4.51
N THR A 93 2.15 -11.62 -3.89
CA THR A 93 3.01 -11.66 -2.70
C THR A 93 2.32 -10.93 -1.55
N PRO A 94 2.07 -11.58 -0.40
CA PRO A 94 1.41 -10.93 0.73
C PRO A 94 2.35 -10.02 1.52
N TYR A 95 1.85 -8.84 1.86
CA TYR A 95 2.48 -7.86 2.75
C TYR A 95 1.54 -7.49 3.89
N ASP A 96 2.08 -7.32 5.09
CA ASP A 96 1.34 -6.66 6.17
C ASP A 96 1.41 -5.15 5.94
N VAL A 97 0.26 -4.49 5.92
CA VAL A 97 0.14 -3.06 5.72
C VAL A 97 -0.51 -2.45 6.94
N VAL A 98 0.09 -1.37 7.44
CA VAL A 98 -0.45 -0.54 8.50
C VAL A 98 -0.57 0.88 7.98
N ILE A 99 -1.74 1.49 8.14
CA ILE A 99 -1.99 2.89 7.81
C ILE A 99 -2.63 3.55 9.02
N ASN A 100 -2.06 4.67 9.47
CA ASN A 100 -2.62 5.50 10.52
C ASN A 100 -2.89 6.90 9.96
N VAL A 101 -4.04 7.49 10.29
CA VAL A 101 -4.45 8.81 9.78
C VAL A 101 -5.09 9.67 10.86
N GLU A 102 -4.92 10.98 10.71
CA GLU A 102 -5.59 12.03 11.48
C GLU A 102 -6.32 12.96 10.50
N TYR A 103 -7.57 13.33 10.81
CA TYR A 103 -8.41 14.19 9.97
C TYR A 103 -8.36 15.64 10.44
#